data_AF-A0A939YGB1-F1
#
_entry.id   AF-A0A939YGB1-F1
#
_cell.length_a   1.000
_cell.length_b   1.000
_cell.length_c   1.000
_cell.angle_alpha   90.00
_cell.angle_beta   90.00
_cell.angle_gamma   90.00
#
_symmetry.space_group_name_H-M   'P 1'
#
loop_
_entity.id
_entity.type
_entity.pdbx_description
1 polymer ?
#
loop_
_entity_poly.entity_id
_entity_poly.type
_entity_poly.pdbx_seq_one_letter_code
_entity_poly.pdbx_strand_id
1 'polypeptide(L)'
;MGEILFKQRKRNWCGLPWSFTIYSFDEERLFIKRGVFSIKEDEIRLYRILDLSFKASFLQRIFGMGTIVVDSSDKTMKCFELKNIKKAREAKEQLSQLVEEERQRKRITGREYMVDHDHDGYDDYDDDDHHH
;
A
#
# COMPACT_ATOMS: atom_id res chain seq x y z
N MET A 1 -18.56 -6.70 9.32
CA MET A 1 -17.82 -5.97 8.27
C MET A 1 -17.84 -4.52 8.70
N GLY A 2 -16.68 -3.88 8.91
CA GLY A 2 -16.64 -2.44 9.14
C GLY A 2 -17.14 -1.67 7.91
N GLU A 3 -17.45 -0.40 8.08
CA GLU A 3 -17.76 0.47 6.94
C GLU A 3 -16.51 0.65 6.08
N ILE A 4 -16.61 0.43 4.76
CA ILE A 4 -15.47 0.57 3.86
C ILE A 4 -15.22 2.06 3.62
N LEU A 5 -14.14 2.58 4.19
CA LEU A 5 -13.75 3.99 4.09
C LEU A 5 -13.16 4.33 2.72
N PHE A 6 -12.46 3.38 2.11
CA PHE A 6 -11.86 3.56 0.80
C PHE A 6 -12.01 2.32 -0.05
N LYS A 7 -12.33 2.51 -1.32
CA LYS A 7 -12.37 1.44 -2.32
C LYS A 7 -11.94 1.97 -3.67
N GLN A 8 -10.90 1.39 -4.24
CA GLN A 8 -10.43 1.75 -5.57
C GLN A 8 -9.94 0.53 -6.36
N ARG A 9 -10.34 0.49 -7.62
CA ARG A 9 -9.83 -0.47 -8.60
C ARG A 9 -8.50 0.04 -9.15
N LYS A 10 -7.48 -0.80 -9.14
CA LYS A 10 -6.19 -0.53 -9.78
C LYS A 10 -6.41 -0.17 -11.25
N ARG A 11 -5.75 0.89 -11.70
CA ARG A 11 -5.75 1.30 -13.11
C ARG A 11 -4.48 0.82 -13.80
N ASN A 12 -4.45 0.80 -15.12
CA ASN A 12 -3.20 0.66 -15.86
C ASN A 12 -2.45 2.01 -15.90
N TRP A 13 -1.27 2.02 -16.52
CA TRP A 13 -0.43 3.22 -16.63
C TRP A 13 -1.09 4.38 -17.38
N CYS A 14 -2.08 4.10 -18.26
CA CYS A 14 -2.90 5.10 -18.95
C CYS A 14 -4.19 5.48 -18.20
N GLY A 15 -4.40 5.01 -16.97
CA GLY A 15 -5.59 5.35 -16.17
C GLY A 15 -6.87 4.57 -16.50
N LEU A 16 -6.83 3.57 -17.39
CA LEU A 16 -7.95 2.69 -17.70
C LEU A 16 -8.10 1.60 -16.62
N PRO A 17 -9.33 1.18 -16.26
CA PRO A 17 -9.59 0.19 -15.22
C PRO A 17 -9.40 -1.25 -15.71
N TRP A 18 -8.37 -1.50 -16.54
CA TRP A 18 -8.10 -2.81 -17.13
C TRP A 18 -7.25 -3.72 -16.23
N SER A 19 -7.49 -3.63 -14.92
CA SER A 19 -6.98 -4.59 -13.95
C SER A 19 -8.15 -5.19 -13.20
N PHE A 20 -7.99 -6.39 -12.65
CA PHE A 20 -9.02 -7.01 -11.80
C PHE A 20 -8.59 -7.00 -10.34
N THR A 21 -7.83 -5.96 -9.97
CA THR A 21 -7.35 -5.73 -8.61
C THR A 21 -8.13 -4.60 -7.98
N ILE A 22 -8.75 -4.86 -6.84
CA ILE A 22 -9.48 -3.89 -6.04
C ILE A 22 -8.79 -3.80 -4.70
N TYR A 23 -8.42 -2.58 -4.33
CA TYR A 23 -7.87 -2.23 -3.05
C TYR A 23 -8.96 -1.54 -2.25
N SER A 24 -9.17 -1.97 -1.02
CA SER A 24 -10.11 -1.31 -0.11
C SER A 24 -9.61 -1.43 1.31
N PHE A 25 -9.94 -0.46 2.15
CA PHE A 25 -9.65 -0.54 3.59
C PHE A 25 -10.82 0.00 4.40
N ASP A 26 -10.99 -0.58 5.59
CA ASP A 26 -11.86 -0.09 6.65
C ASP A 26 -11.00 0.42 7.82
N GLU A 27 -11.61 0.69 8.98
CA GLU A 27 -10.90 1.16 10.17
C GLU A 27 -9.89 0.17 10.76
N GLU A 28 -10.02 -1.13 10.49
CA GLU A 28 -9.22 -2.18 11.13
C GLU A 28 -8.34 -2.98 10.15
N ARG A 29 -8.72 -3.02 8.86
CA ARG A 29 -8.16 -3.93 7.86
C ARG A 29 -8.01 -3.28 6.48
N LEU A 30 -6.93 -3.69 5.81
CA LEU A 30 -6.68 -3.49 4.39
C LEU A 30 -7.00 -4.79 3.63
N PHE A 31 -7.75 -4.67 2.54
CA PHE A 31 -8.20 -5.75 1.69
C PHE A 31 -7.64 -5.60 0.28
N ILE A 32 -7.15 -6.70 -0.27
CA ILE A 32 -6.62 -6.78 -1.64
C ILE A 32 -7.32 -7.93 -2.35
N LYS A 33 -8.27 -7.57 -3.22
CA LYS A 33 -8.99 -8.55 -4.04
C LYS A 33 -8.39 -8.60 -5.44
N ARG A 34 -7.97 -9.78 -5.90
CA ARG A 34 -7.33 -9.99 -7.21
C ARG A 34 -7.91 -11.21 -7.91
N GLY A 35 -8.33 -11.09 -9.16
CA GLY A 35 -8.71 -12.27 -9.94
C GLY A 35 -9.65 -12.00 -11.11
N VAL A 36 -9.56 -12.85 -12.14
CA VAL A 36 -10.49 -12.85 -13.30
C VAL A 36 -11.36 -14.10 -13.28
N PHE A 37 -10.72 -15.28 -13.25
CA PHE A 37 -11.39 -16.58 -13.20
C PHE A 37 -11.35 -17.22 -11.80
N SER A 38 -10.25 -17.01 -11.08
CA SER A 38 -10.10 -17.35 -9.66
C SER A 38 -9.90 -16.07 -8.87
N ILE A 39 -10.74 -15.86 -7.87
CA ILE A 39 -10.73 -14.67 -7.02
C ILE A 39 -9.95 -15.00 -5.75
N LYS A 40 -8.83 -14.31 -5.57
CA LYS A 40 -8.06 -14.31 -4.33
C LYS A 40 -8.34 -13.02 -3.56
N GLU A 41 -8.61 -13.14 -2.27
CA GLU A 41 -8.78 -12.01 -1.37
C GLU A 41 -7.78 -12.16 -0.24
N ASP A 42 -6.85 -11.21 -0.15
CA ASP A 42 -5.88 -11.14 0.94
C ASP A 42 -6.32 -10.01 1.89
N GLU A 43 -6.28 -10.26 3.20
CA GLU A 43 -6.62 -9.28 4.25
C GLU A 43 -5.45 -9.08 5.22
N ILE A 44 -5.20 -7.83 5.61
CA ILE A 44 -4.13 -7.46 6.53
C ILE A 44 -4.71 -6.50 7.56
N ARG A 45 -4.45 -6.76 8.84
CA ARG A 45 -4.89 -5.86 9.91
C ARG A 45 -3.99 -4.63 9.97
N LEU A 46 -4.58 -3.45 10.07
CA LEU A 46 -3.84 -2.18 10.03
C LEU A 46 -2.79 -2.08 11.13
N TYR A 47 -3.07 -2.60 12.33
CA TYR A 47 -2.08 -2.62 13.42
C TYR A 47 -0.80 -3.42 13.10
N ARG A 48 -0.82 -4.30 12.08
CA ARG A 48 0.36 -5.06 11.61
C ARG A 48 1.15 -4.35 10.52
N ILE A 49 0.62 -3.25 9.97
CA ILE A 49 1.38 -2.40 9.05
C ILE A 49 2.44 -1.71 9.89
N LEU A 50 3.68 -1.72 9.42
CA LEU A 50 4.87 -1.14 10.06
C LEU A 50 5.12 0.26 9.49
N ASP A 51 5.30 0.33 8.18
CA ASP A 51 5.55 1.55 7.42
C ASP A 51 4.66 1.64 6.18
N LEU A 52 4.40 2.87 5.76
CA LEU A 52 3.75 3.20 4.50
C LEU A 52 4.64 4.17 3.74
N SER A 53 5.03 3.77 2.54
CA SER A 53 5.89 4.55 1.65
C SER A 53 5.16 4.91 0.36
N PHE A 54 5.55 6.02 -0.28
CA PHE A 54 4.94 6.50 -1.52
C PHE A 54 5.96 6.50 -2.65
N LYS A 55 5.60 5.89 -3.78
CA LYS A 55 6.39 5.90 -5.02
C LYS A 55 5.51 6.36 -6.18
N ALA A 56 6.04 7.17 -7.08
CA ALA A 56 5.34 7.55 -8.31
C ALA A 56 6.31 7.70 -9.48
N SER A 57 6.05 6.98 -10.56
CA SER A 57 6.78 7.13 -11.82
C SER A 57 6.35 8.39 -12.58
N PHE A 58 7.13 8.81 -13.57
CA PHE A 58 6.86 10.02 -14.37
C PHE A 58 5.45 10.02 -14.97
N LEU A 59 5.05 8.92 -15.60
CA LEU A 59 3.72 8.77 -16.20
C LEU A 59 2.62 8.78 -15.13
N GLN A 60 2.83 8.12 -13.98
CA GLN A 60 1.88 8.17 -12.87
C GLN A 60 1.67 9.61 -12.38
N ARG A 61 2.73 10.42 -12.28
CA ARG A 61 2.64 11.84 -11.90
C ARG A 61 1.79 12.65 -12.88
N ILE A 62 1.97 12.45 -14.18
CA ILE A 62 1.17 13.12 -15.23
C ILE A 62 -0.32 12.75 -15.11
N PHE A 63 -0.63 11.49 -14.82
CA PHE A 63 -2.01 11.00 -14.70
C PHE A 63 -2.61 11.13 -13.28
N GLY A 64 -1.91 11.77 -12.34
CA GLY A 64 -2.38 11.95 -10.95
C GLY A 64 -2.51 10.63 -10.17
N MET A 65 -1.69 9.65 -10.52
CA MET A 65 -1.62 8.33 -9.90
C MET A 65 -0.34 8.17 -9.09
N GLY A 66 -0.29 7.13 -8.27
CA GLY A 66 0.92 6.70 -7.58
C GLY A 66 0.79 5.27 -7.06
N THR A 67 1.86 4.80 -6.43
CA THR A 67 1.96 3.50 -5.81
C THR A 67 2.24 3.70 -4.32
N ILE A 68 1.47 3.03 -3.47
CA ILE A 68 1.72 2.98 -2.02
C ILE A 68 2.44 1.66 -1.74
N VAL A 69 3.62 1.73 -1.15
CA VAL A 69 4.37 0.59 -0.66
C VAL A 69 3.97 0.38 0.80
N VAL A 70 3.64 -0.86 1.14
CA VAL A 70 3.17 -1.22 2.48
C VAL A 70 4.08 -2.29 3.03
N ASP A 71 4.68 -1.99 4.17
CA ASP A 71 5.50 -2.92 4.94
C ASP A 71 4.71 -3.38 6.16
N SER A 72 4.70 -4.68 6.42
CA SER A 72 3.90 -5.32 7.44
C SER A 72 4.65 -6.47 8.10
N SER A 73 4.38 -6.67 9.39
CA SER A 73 4.87 -7.82 10.15
C SER A 73 4.04 -9.10 9.95
N ASP A 74 3.09 -9.11 9.01
CA ASP A 74 2.28 -10.29 8.73
C ASP A 74 3.12 -11.44 8.15
N LYS A 75 2.77 -12.69 8.51
CA LYS A 75 3.50 -13.89 8.05
C LYS A 75 3.32 -14.14 6.55
N THR A 76 2.20 -13.73 5.98
CA THR A 76 1.82 -14.07 4.60
C THR A 76 2.08 -12.93 3.62
N MET A 77 2.01 -11.68 4.08
CA MET A 77 2.21 -10.48 3.24
C MET A 77 3.10 -9.47 3.94
N LYS A 78 4.43 -9.68 3.84
CA LYS A 78 5.43 -8.81 4.50
C LYS A 78 5.62 -7.45 3.82
N CYS A 79 5.84 -7.43 2.51
CA CYS A 79 6.01 -6.21 1.75
C CYS A 79 5.22 -6.32 0.45
N PHE A 80 4.36 -5.35 0.17
CA PHE A 80 3.54 -5.36 -1.04
C PHE A 80 3.17 -3.93 -1.49
N GLU A 81 2.72 -3.83 -2.75
CA GLU A 81 2.47 -2.54 -3.38
C GLU A 81 1.02 -2.39 -3.85
N LEU A 82 0.39 -1.28 -3.45
CA LEU A 82 -0.87 -0.78 -3.97
C LEU A 82 -0.58 0.09 -5.19
N LYS A 83 -0.54 -0.51 -6.39
CA LYS A 83 -0.08 0.16 -7.62
C LYS A 83 -1.20 0.96 -8.30
N ASN A 84 -0.82 2.06 -8.96
CA ASN A 84 -1.69 2.86 -9.83
C ASN A 84 -2.98 3.33 -9.15
N ILE A 85 -2.84 3.81 -7.91
CA ILE A 85 -3.90 4.42 -7.12
C ILE A 85 -4.02 5.89 -7.54
N LYS A 86 -5.23 6.36 -7.87
CA LYS A 86 -5.47 7.80 -8.10
C LYS A 86 -5.43 8.53 -6.77
N LYS A 87 -4.81 9.72 -6.74
CA LYS A 87 -4.62 10.49 -5.50
C LYS A 87 -3.98 9.63 -4.39
N ALA A 88 -3.01 8.80 -4.78
CA ALA A 88 -2.33 7.86 -3.90
C ALA A 88 -1.74 8.50 -2.63
N ARG A 89 -1.34 9.78 -2.69
CA ARG A 89 -0.89 10.54 -1.52
C ARG A 89 -2.01 10.72 -0.48
N GLU A 90 -3.21 11.12 -0.92
CA GLU A 90 -4.37 11.28 -0.03
C GLU A 90 -4.77 9.93 0.59
N ALA A 91 -4.82 8.88 -0.24
CA ALA A 91 -5.15 7.53 0.23
C ALA A 91 -4.10 6.98 1.22
N LYS A 92 -2.80 7.27 1.00
CA LYS A 92 -1.73 6.91 1.94
C LYS A 92 -1.94 7.63 3.28
N GLU A 93 -2.18 8.94 3.24
CA GLU A 93 -2.36 9.74 4.45
C GLU A 93 -3.53 9.23 5.30
N GLN A 94 -4.67 8.95 4.66
CA GLN A 94 -5.82 8.33 5.32
C GLN A 94 -5.49 6.97 5.93
N LEU A 95 -4.82 6.10 5.18
CA LEU A 95 -4.41 4.79 5.67
C LEU A 95 -3.44 4.91 6.85
N SER A 96 -2.51 5.88 6.82
CA SER A 96 -1.55 6.13 7.88
C SER A 96 -2.24 6.56 9.18
N GLN A 97 -3.26 7.43 9.08
CA GLN A 97 -4.05 7.85 10.23
C GLN A 97 -4.79 6.68 10.87
N LEU A 98 -5.46 5.84 10.05
CA LEU A 98 -6.16 4.66 10.54
C LEU A 98 -5.22 3.62 11.18
N VAL A 99 -4.02 3.45 10.64
CA VAL A 99 -2.98 2.57 11.23
C VAL A 99 -2.60 3.05 12.63
N GLU A 100 -2.39 4.36 12.80
CA GLU A 100 -2.02 4.94 14.08
C GLU A 100 -3.18 4.87 15.09
N GLU A 101 -4.40 5.18 14.66
CA GLU A 101 -5.61 5.04 15.48
C GLU A 101 -5.81 3.59 15.97
N GLU A 102 -5.63 2.61 15.08
CA GLU A 102 -5.72 1.19 15.45
C GLU A 102 -4.67 0.76 16.46
N ARG A 103 -3.42 1.23 16.29
CA ARG A 103 -2.34 0.95 17.24
C ARG A 103 -2.66 1.52 18.62
N GLN A 104 -3.18 2.75 18.67
CA GLN A 104 -3.62 3.39 19.92
C GLN A 104 -4.78 2.63 20.56
N ARG A 105 -5.80 2.24 19.77
CA ARG A 105 -6.97 1.48 20.22
C ARG A 105 -6.57 0.16 20.88
N LYS A 106 -5.58 -0.53 20.32
CA LYS A 106 -5.10 -1.83 20.82
C LYS A 106 -4.03 -1.74 21.91
N ARG A 107 -3.65 -0.52 22.34
CA ARG A 107 -2.58 -0.27 23.34
C ARG A 107 -1.29 -1.04 23.05
N ILE A 108 -0.94 -1.14 21.77
CA ILE A 108 0.30 -1.81 21.37
C ILE A 108 1.44 -0.89 21.78
N THR A 109 2.05 -1.18 22.92
CA THR A 109 3.11 -0.34 23.50
C THR A 109 4.36 -0.57 22.66
N GLY A 110 4.98 0.50 22.15
CA GLY A 110 6.06 0.48 21.14
C GLY A 110 7.33 -0.34 21.45
N ARG A 111 7.37 -1.11 22.54
CA ARG A 111 8.47 -2.02 22.89
C ARG A 111 8.65 -3.19 21.94
N GLU A 112 7.63 -3.61 21.18
CA GLU A 112 7.74 -4.76 20.28
C GLU A 112 8.29 -4.44 18.88
N TYR A 113 8.52 -3.15 18.54
CA TYR A 113 8.89 -2.73 17.17
C TYR A 113 10.24 -2.02 17.02
N MET A 114 10.89 -1.57 18.10
CA MET A 114 12.17 -0.84 18.02
C MET A 114 13.41 -1.71 17.77
N VAL A 115 13.26 -3.02 17.60
CA VAL A 115 14.42 -3.95 17.59
C VAL A 115 14.93 -4.27 16.18
N ASP A 116 14.21 -3.94 15.10
CA ASP A 116 14.49 -4.52 13.77
C ASP A 116 14.80 -3.48 12.65
N HIS A 117 14.90 -2.18 12.95
CA HIS A 117 14.88 -1.12 11.94
C HIS A 117 16.19 -0.32 11.80
N ASP A 118 17.34 -0.98 11.88
CA ASP A 118 18.69 -0.38 11.70
C ASP A 118 19.43 -0.84 10.43
N HIS A 119 18.70 -1.34 9.43
CA HIS A 119 19.24 -1.73 8.12
C HIS A 119 18.02 -1.59 7.18
N ASP A 120 18.00 -0.81 6.09
CA ASP A 120 18.89 -0.87 4.94
C ASP A 120 18.84 0.49 4.20
N GLY A 121 20.01 1.07 3.93
CA GLY A 121 20.14 2.15 2.95
C GLY A 121 19.89 1.57 1.57
N TYR A 122 18.85 2.03 0.87
CA TYR A 122 18.58 1.60 -0.49
C TYR A 122 19.58 2.24 -1.44
N ASP A 123 20.41 1.37 -2.00
CA ASP A 123 21.35 1.57 -3.10
C ASP A 123 20.72 2.28 -4.30
N ASP A 124 21.50 3.24 -4.79
CA ASP A 124 21.47 3.83 -6.11
C ASP A 124 21.69 2.72 -7.16
N TYR A 125 20.71 2.52 -8.04
CA TYR A 125 20.89 1.74 -9.26
C TYR A 125 20.32 2.54 -10.43
N ASP A 126 21.26 3.19 -11.12
CA ASP A 126 21.30 3.37 -12.57
C ASP A 126 20.65 2.20 -13.33
N ASP A 127 19.87 2.53 -14.37
CA ASP A 127 19.92 1.82 -15.65
C ASP A 127 19.38 2.71 -16.78
N ASP A 128 20.30 3.07 -17.67
CA ASP A 128 20.21 3.16 -19.13
C ASP A 128 18.96 3.77 -19.82
N ASP A 129 19.19 4.92 -20.47
CA ASP A 129 18.56 5.21 -21.77
C ASP A 129 19.64 5.66 -22.76
N HIS A 130 20.13 4.69 -23.53
CA HIS A 130 20.78 4.90 -24.83
C HIS A 130 19.88 5.75 -25.73
N HIS A 131 20.34 6.93 -26.21
CA HIS A 131 20.08 7.46 -27.57
C HIS A 131 20.73 8.85 -27.79
N HIS A 132 21.97 8.89 -28.30
CA HIS A 132 22.34 9.33 -29.66
C HIS A 132 23.86 9.33 -29.86
#